data_AF-A0A9W8MP89-F1
#
_entry.id   AF-A0A9W8MP89-F1
#
_cell.length_a   1.000
_cell.length_b   1.000
_cell.length_c   1.000
_cell.angle_alpha   90.00
_cell.angle_beta   90.00
_cell.angle_gamma   90.00
#
_symmetry.space_group_name_H-M   'P 1'
#
loop_
_entity.id
_entity.type
_entity.pdbx_description
1 polymer ?
#
loop_
_entity_poly.entity_id
_entity_poly.type
_entity_poly.pdbx_seq_one_letter_code
_entity_poly.pdbx_strand_id
1 'polypeptide(L)'
;MLFRVPQLVVPGVIVHDYEASIKKVGEEEWRGLLDSLNLLTSRPNWIQLIASVWEMIEDERWQSLKQMVARVKQDYHALADISRETLLQIFEYRGSCRICMLRLIATITHLPNCGLSEGDLLTLLRISNTAVRPVKKMHQISSEADTYTYIENALELFRKPLYSVFTQDEVEPPLQVADEPVLGPTAHTRLLTLLAERNALQKISKLAKLPKGVSSRATLADFKRMTSPEGVQQFLTTATKRVTARREEGHKRFREKEEMDYACIAYFTAAELAAALVAFDRATDGLYRNNIAGMRREVVLCLGNAAEMALLLKQFQRALYLATGSVEAAERLPSSGGPDSIDKSITEKNQRRVERARVGLGLLPMPS
;
A
#
# COMPACT_ATOMS: atom_id res chain seq x y z
N MET A 1 -2.24 -0.27 -15.68
CA MET A 1 -1.13 0.25 -14.86
C MET A 1 0.11 -0.56 -15.20
N LEU A 2 1.24 0.08 -15.51
CA LEU A 2 2.47 -0.58 -16.00
C LEU A 2 3.28 -1.33 -14.91
N PHE A 3 2.96 -1.12 -13.62
CA PHE A 3 3.73 -1.66 -12.48
C PHE A 3 2.82 -2.34 -11.45
N ARG A 4 2.08 -3.35 -11.91
CA ARG A 4 1.17 -4.11 -11.05
C ARG A 4 1.97 -5.11 -10.21
N VAL A 5 1.79 -5.07 -8.88
CA VAL A 5 2.30 -6.12 -7.98
C VAL A 5 1.62 -7.45 -8.33
N PRO A 6 2.37 -8.56 -8.49
CA PRO A 6 1.81 -9.90 -8.72
C PRO A 6 0.75 -10.26 -7.68
N GLN A 7 -0.34 -10.91 -8.09
CA GLN A 7 -1.46 -11.22 -7.20
C GLN A 7 -1.07 -12.17 -6.06
N LEU A 8 -0.08 -13.02 -6.33
CA LEU A 8 0.44 -14.02 -5.40
C LEU A 8 1.49 -13.44 -4.45
N VAL A 9 1.96 -12.20 -4.62
CA VAL A 9 3.09 -11.67 -3.85
C VAL A 9 2.62 -10.51 -2.98
N VAL A 10 2.72 -10.66 -1.66
CA VAL A 10 2.60 -9.53 -0.72
C VAL A 10 3.98 -8.88 -0.58
N PRO A 11 4.18 -7.62 -1.02
CA PRO A 11 5.47 -6.97 -0.92
C PRO A 11 5.99 -6.94 0.53
N GLY A 12 7.21 -7.43 0.75
CA GLY A 12 7.86 -7.45 2.06
C GLY A 12 7.56 -8.70 2.90
N VAL A 13 6.71 -9.61 2.43
CA VAL A 13 6.52 -10.94 3.00
C VAL A 13 7.26 -11.96 2.15
N ILE A 14 8.17 -12.71 2.77
CA ILE A 14 8.90 -13.80 2.12
C ILE A 14 8.30 -15.11 2.63
N VAL A 15 7.88 -15.95 1.69
CA VAL A 15 7.32 -17.29 1.97
C VAL A 15 8.27 -18.33 1.37
N HIS A 16 8.73 -19.26 2.20
CA HIS A 16 9.76 -20.23 1.82
C HIS A 16 9.17 -21.57 1.38
N ASP A 17 8.14 -22.05 2.08
CA ASP A 17 7.65 -23.43 2.07
C ASP A 17 6.26 -23.59 1.44
N TYR A 18 6.16 -23.25 0.15
CA TYR A 18 4.97 -23.50 -0.66
C TYR A 18 5.33 -24.10 -2.02
N GLU A 19 4.31 -24.62 -2.72
CA GLU A 19 4.44 -25.41 -3.93
C GLU A 19 5.40 -24.78 -4.97
N ALA A 20 6.41 -25.54 -5.39
CA ALA A 20 7.53 -25.03 -6.19
C ALA A 20 7.09 -24.42 -7.54
N SER A 21 6.05 -25.00 -8.17
CA SER A 21 5.49 -24.49 -9.42
C SER A 21 4.85 -23.11 -9.25
N ILE A 22 4.06 -22.92 -8.19
CA ILE A 22 3.42 -21.64 -7.86
C ILE A 22 4.48 -20.61 -7.46
N LYS A 23 5.49 -21.06 -6.71
CA LYS A 23 6.62 -20.21 -6.34
C LYS A 23 7.36 -19.65 -7.55
N LYS A 24 7.67 -20.53 -8.51
CA LYS A 24 8.32 -20.13 -9.77
C LYS A 24 7.51 -19.07 -10.53
N VAL A 25 6.19 -19.25 -10.66
CA VAL A 25 5.32 -18.27 -11.34
C VAL A 25 5.36 -16.91 -10.64
N GLY A 26 5.20 -16.89 -9.31
CA GLY A 26 5.26 -15.65 -8.54
C GLY A 26 6.61 -14.94 -8.62
N GLU A 27 7.72 -15.70 -8.61
CA GLU A 27 9.07 -15.17 -8.77
C GLU A 27 9.33 -14.62 -10.18
N GLU A 28 8.82 -15.27 -11.22
CA GLU A 28 8.91 -14.80 -12.61
C GLU A 28 8.12 -13.51 -12.83
N GLU A 29 6.88 -13.43 -12.34
CA GLU A 29 6.07 -12.20 -12.41
C GLU A 29 6.72 -11.06 -11.61
N TRP A 30 7.23 -11.36 -10.42
CA TRP A 30 7.93 -10.38 -9.59
C TRP A 30 9.20 -9.87 -10.28
N ARG A 31 9.98 -10.77 -10.88
CA ARG A 31 11.19 -10.39 -11.65
C ARG A 31 10.84 -9.51 -12.83
N GLY A 32 9.82 -9.86 -13.63
CA GLY A 32 9.38 -9.04 -14.75
C GLY A 32 8.92 -7.63 -14.34
N LEU A 33 8.27 -7.51 -13.17
CA LEU A 33 7.95 -6.22 -12.59
C LEU A 33 9.21 -5.42 -12.23
N LEU A 34 10.18 -6.04 -11.56
CA LEU A 34 11.43 -5.37 -11.19
C LEU A 34 12.25 -4.96 -12.43
N ASP A 35 12.28 -5.77 -13.49
CA ASP A 35 12.93 -5.43 -14.75
C ASP A 35 12.27 -4.23 -15.44
N SER A 36 10.93 -4.17 -15.40
CA SER A 36 10.16 -3.03 -15.89
C SER A 36 10.47 -1.74 -15.09
N LEU A 37 10.64 -1.87 -13.77
CA LEU A 37 11.03 -0.76 -12.92
C LEU A 37 12.47 -0.32 -13.18
N ASN A 38 13.41 -1.23 -13.41
CA ASN A 38 14.77 -0.90 -13.82
C ASN A 38 14.78 -0.09 -15.13
N LEU A 39 13.93 -0.45 -16.10
CA LEU A 39 13.78 0.35 -17.32
C LEU A 39 13.28 1.77 -17.00
N LEU A 40 12.29 1.92 -16.13
CA LEU A 40 11.79 3.23 -15.72
C LEU A 40 12.88 4.05 -15.01
N THR A 41 13.55 3.47 -14.01
CA THR A 41 14.54 4.17 -13.19
C THR A 41 15.83 4.48 -13.96
N SER A 42 16.08 3.81 -15.09
CA SER A 42 17.17 4.15 -16.01
C SER A 42 16.95 5.45 -16.79
N ARG A 43 15.70 5.96 -16.86
CA ARG A 43 15.39 7.18 -17.61
C ARG A 43 15.84 8.42 -16.83
N PRO A 44 16.51 9.39 -17.47
CA PRO A 44 16.90 10.61 -16.78
C PRO A 44 15.68 11.36 -16.28
N ASN A 45 15.81 12.01 -15.11
CA ASN A 45 14.82 12.90 -14.52
C ASN A 45 13.45 12.28 -14.18
N TRP A 46 13.31 10.95 -14.11
CA TRP A 46 12.02 10.31 -13.86
C TRP A 46 11.40 10.71 -12.51
N ILE A 47 12.24 10.99 -11.50
CA ILE A 47 11.80 11.43 -10.17
C ILE A 47 11.27 12.86 -10.22
N GLN A 48 11.93 13.73 -10.97
CA GLN A 48 11.46 15.09 -11.18
C GLN A 48 10.10 15.08 -11.88
N LEU A 49 9.87 14.18 -12.84
CA LEU A 49 8.55 14.02 -13.46
C LEU A 49 7.47 13.59 -12.45
N ILE A 50 7.76 12.60 -11.60
CA ILE A 50 6.83 12.18 -10.53
C ILE A 50 6.57 13.33 -9.55
N ALA A 51 7.62 14.02 -9.11
CA ALA A 51 7.50 15.15 -8.20
C ALA A 51 6.68 16.27 -8.83
N SER A 52 6.91 16.62 -10.10
CA SER A 52 6.13 17.65 -10.81
C SER A 52 4.65 17.30 -10.92
N VAL A 53 4.31 16.04 -11.22
CA VAL A 53 2.89 15.61 -11.26
C VAL A 53 2.27 15.68 -9.87
N TRP A 54 2.98 15.22 -8.84
CA TRP A 54 2.50 15.31 -7.46
C TRP A 54 2.26 16.76 -7.03
N GLU A 55 3.22 17.64 -7.32
CA GLU A 55 3.17 19.06 -7.02
C GLU A 55 2.05 19.79 -7.75
N MET A 56 1.80 19.43 -9.02
CA MET A 56 0.67 19.93 -9.80
C MET A 56 -0.66 19.60 -9.12
N ILE A 57 -0.83 18.36 -8.65
CA ILE A 57 -2.04 17.94 -7.93
C ILE A 57 -2.18 18.68 -6.59
N GLU A 58 -1.07 18.90 -5.86
CA GLU A 58 -1.09 19.65 -4.59
C GLU A 58 -1.46 21.13 -4.77
N ASP A 59 -1.02 21.76 -5.86
CA ASP A 59 -1.29 23.17 -6.15
C ASP A 59 -2.68 23.45 -6.68
N GLU A 60 -3.24 22.49 -7.43
CA GLU A 60 -4.49 22.69 -8.11
C GLU A 60 -5.65 22.73 -7.09
N ARG A 61 -6.17 23.94 -6.87
CA ARG A 61 -7.26 24.19 -5.93
C ARG A 61 -8.61 23.82 -6.56
N TRP A 62 -9.52 23.27 -5.77
CA TRP A 62 -10.86 22.91 -6.24
C TRP A 62 -11.64 24.10 -6.80
N GLN A 63 -11.42 25.33 -6.28
CA GLN A 63 -12.04 26.54 -6.81
C GLN A 63 -11.58 26.82 -8.24
N SER A 64 -10.28 26.66 -8.50
CA SER A 64 -9.69 26.83 -9.83
C SER A 64 -10.22 25.79 -10.81
N LEU A 65 -10.39 24.54 -10.37
CA LEU A 65 -11.05 23.49 -11.15
C LEU A 65 -12.50 23.83 -11.48
N LYS A 66 -13.30 24.27 -10.49
CA LYS A 66 -14.68 24.70 -10.74
C LYS A 66 -14.75 25.86 -11.74
N GLN A 67 -13.85 26.84 -11.63
CA GLN A 67 -13.77 27.97 -12.57
C GLN A 67 -13.34 27.54 -13.98
N MET A 68 -12.41 26.59 -14.09
CA MET A 68 -12.01 26.01 -15.37
C MET A 68 -13.19 25.30 -16.04
N VAL A 69 -13.87 24.46 -15.27
CA VAL A 69 -15.07 23.71 -15.69
C VAL A 69 -16.21 24.64 -16.12
N ALA A 70 -16.48 25.70 -15.34
CA ALA A 70 -17.51 26.69 -15.69
C ALA A 70 -17.22 27.45 -16.98
N ARG A 71 -15.93 27.65 -17.31
CA ARG A 71 -15.51 28.30 -18.55
C ARG A 71 -15.64 27.42 -19.79
N VAL A 72 -15.76 26.10 -19.65
CA VAL A 72 -15.84 25.18 -20.81
C VAL A 72 -17.00 25.54 -21.75
N LYS A 73 -18.14 25.96 -21.20
CA LYS A 73 -19.29 26.40 -21.99
C LYS A 73 -19.03 27.72 -22.73
N GLN A 74 -18.32 28.65 -22.11
CA GLN A 74 -17.99 29.95 -22.69
C GLN A 74 -16.91 29.81 -23.76
N ASP A 75 -15.85 29.06 -23.46
CA ASP A 75 -14.64 29.00 -24.28
C ASP A 75 -14.74 27.95 -25.41
N TYR A 76 -15.52 26.88 -25.21
CA TYR A 76 -15.61 25.75 -26.16
C TYR A 76 -17.04 25.47 -26.63
N HIS A 77 -18.01 26.35 -26.33
CA HIS A 77 -19.40 26.23 -26.75
C HIS A 77 -20.05 24.87 -26.41
N ALA A 78 -19.68 24.28 -25.26
CA ALA A 78 -20.27 23.03 -24.81
C ALA A 78 -21.81 23.16 -24.67
N LEU A 79 -22.54 22.20 -25.24
CA LEU A 79 -24.01 22.23 -25.30
C LEU A 79 -24.68 22.05 -23.92
N ALA A 80 -23.98 21.44 -22.96
CA ALA A 80 -24.46 21.19 -21.62
C ALA A 80 -23.45 21.66 -20.57
N ASP A 81 -23.95 22.09 -19.42
CA ASP A 81 -23.11 22.36 -18.26
C ASP A 81 -22.50 21.06 -17.76
N ILE A 82 -21.25 21.14 -17.28
CA ILE A 82 -20.56 19.98 -16.70
C ILE A 82 -21.30 19.57 -15.42
N SER A 83 -21.71 18.31 -15.36
CA SER A 83 -22.46 17.78 -14.23
C SER A 83 -21.61 17.73 -12.96
N ARG A 84 -22.27 17.70 -11.79
CA ARG A 84 -21.58 17.53 -10.51
C ARG A 84 -20.75 16.24 -10.50
N GLU A 85 -21.28 15.16 -11.07
CA GLU A 85 -20.63 13.85 -11.17
C GLU A 85 -19.33 13.95 -11.98
N THR A 86 -19.35 14.68 -13.10
CA THR A 86 -18.15 14.90 -13.91
C THR A 86 -17.09 15.70 -13.15
N LEU A 87 -17.51 16.69 -12.34
CA LEU A 87 -16.59 17.40 -11.46
C LEU A 87 -16.00 16.47 -10.38
N LEU A 88 -16.80 15.57 -9.80
CA LEU A 88 -16.32 14.60 -8.80
C LEU A 88 -15.31 13.61 -9.41
N GLN A 89 -15.49 13.21 -10.66
CA GLN A 89 -14.55 12.34 -11.39
C GLN A 89 -13.15 12.95 -11.52
N ILE A 90 -13.01 14.28 -11.56
CA ILE A 90 -11.70 14.94 -11.57
C ILE A 90 -10.94 14.62 -10.27
N PHE A 91 -11.63 14.64 -9.13
CA PHE A 91 -11.04 14.31 -7.83
C PHE A 91 -10.75 12.81 -7.69
N GLU A 92 -11.59 11.94 -8.25
CA GLU A 92 -11.28 10.50 -8.36
C GLU A 92 -10.04 10.26 -9.23
N TYR A 93 -9.89 10.98 -10.35
CA TYR A 93 -8.70 10.86 -11.19
C TYR A 93 -7.44 11.34 -10.45
N ARG A 94 -7.52 12.47 -9.73
CA ARG A 94 -6.43 12.97 -8.88
C ARG A 94 -6.06 11.96 -7.78
N GLY A 95 -7.03 11.39 -7.09
CA GLY A 95 -6.82 10.30 -6.12
C GLY A 95 -6.12 9.10 -6.76
N SER A 96 -6.57 8.69 -7.96
CA SER A 96 -5.99 7.58 -8.73
C SER A 96 -4.51 7.82 -9.03
N CYS A 97 -4.17 9.02 -9.50
CA CYS A 97 -2.80 9.43 -9.77
C CYS A 97 -1.94 9.36 -8.50
N ARG A 98 -2.44 9.88 -7.37
CA ARG A 98 -1.72 9.87 -6.09
C ARG A 98 -1.42 8.45 -5.62
N ILE A 99 -2.41 7.57 -5.56
CA ILE A 99 -2.19 6.20 -5.10
C ILE A 99 -1.35 5.38 -6.09
N CYS A 100 -1.42 5.66 -7.39
CA CYS A 100 -0.52 5.05 -8.38
C CYS A 100 0.94 5.47 -8.17
N MET A 101 1.20 6.76 -7.90
CA MET A 101 2.54 7.25 -7.59
C MET A 101 3.07 6.64 -6.27
N LEU A 102 2.24 6.59 -5.22
CA LEU A 102 2.62 5.97 -3.95
C LEU A 102 2.89 4.46 -4.10
N ARG A 103 2.08 3.75 -4.89
CA ARG A 103 2.32 2.35 -5.24
C ARG A 103 3.67 2.19 -5.94
N LEU A 104 3.95 3.03 -6.94
CA LEU A 104 5.23 3.02 -7.65
C LEU A 104 6.41 3.25 -6.71
N ILE A 105 6.32 4.27 -5.84
CA ILE A 105 7.35 4.57 -4.83
C ILE A 105 7.57 3.36 -3.93
N ALA A 106 6.51 2.78 -3.37
CA ALA A 106 6.59 1.60 -2.51
C ALA A 106 7.26 0.43 -3.24
N THR A 107 6.86 0.14 -4.49
CA THR A 107 7.42 -0.99 -5.25
C THR A 107 8.90 -0.79 -5.62
N ILE A 108 9.31 0.42 -6.02
CA ILE A 108 10.71 0.72 -6.37
C ILE A 108 11.65 0.46 -5.17
N THR A 109 11.16 0.58 -3.94
CA THR A 109 11.99 0.26 -2.76
C THR A 109 12.42 -1.19 -2.65
N HIS A 110 11.83 -2.10 -3.43
CA HIS A 110 12.23 -3.50 -3.49
C HIS A 110 13.36 -3.78 -4.49
N LEU A 111 13.77 -2.80 -5.30
CA LEU A 111 14.89 -2.97 -6.21
C LEU A 111 16.21 -2.98 -5.41
N PRO A 112 17.03 -4.05 -5.51
CA PRO A 112 18.26 -4.19 -4.72
C PRO A 112 19.31 -3.12 -5.03
N ASN A 113 19.24 -2.49 -6.22
CA ASN A 113 20.09 -1.37 -6.63
C ASN A 113 19.28 -0.35 -7.43
N CYS A 114 18.25 0.24 -6.82
CA CYS A 114 17.36 1.20 -7.49
C CYS A 114 18.02 2.47 -8.06
N GLY A 115 19.35 2.65 -7.90
CA GLY A 115 20.10 3.80 -8.41
C GLY A 115 19.73 5.14 -7.79
N LEU A 116 18.80 5.15 -6.82
CA LEU A 116 18.32 6.37 -6.17
C LEU A 116 19.46 7.06 -5.42
N SER A 117 19.72 8.32 -5.74
CA SER A 117 20.60 9.16 -4.93
C SER A 117 19.95 9.53 -3.59
N GLU A 118 20.69 10.15 -2.68
CA GLU A 118 20.10 10.66 -1.44
C GLU A 118 19.06 11.76 -1.71
N GLY A 119 19.30 12.64 -2.70
CA GLY A 119 18.35 13.70 -3.08
C GLY A 119 17.04 13.14 -3.63
N ASP A 120 17.13 12.03 -4.36
CA ASP A 120 15.99 11.27 -4.88
C ASP A 120 15.15 10.68 -3.75
N LEU A 121 15.80 10.00 -2.80
CA LEU A 121 15.14 9.44 -1.62
C LEU A 121 14.43 10.52 -0.80
N LEU A 122 15.06 11.68 -0.59
CA LEU A 122 14.44 12.80 0.12
C LEU A 122 13.23 13.37 -0.64
N THR A 123 13.32 13.48 -1.96
CA THR A 123 12.18 13.94 -2.78
C THR A 123 10.98 13.00 -2.65
N LEU A 124 11.21 11.68 -2.77
CA LEU A 124 10.15 10.68 -2.59
C LEU A 124 9.66 10.59 -1.13
N LEU A 125 10.54 10.83 -0.15
CA LEU A 125 10.19 10.86 1.27
C LEU A 125 9.20 11.99 1.56
N ARG A 126 9.43 13.18 0.99
CA ARG A 126 8.48 14.30 1.10
C ARG A 126 7.12 13.93 0.51
N ILE A 127 7.08 13.37 -0.70
CA ILE A 127 5.83 12.94 -1.36
C ILE A 127 5.05 11.95 -0.47
N SER A 128 5.72 10.89 -0.01
CA SER A 128 5.08 9.89 0.85
C SER A 128 4.66 10.47 2.20
N ASN A 129 5.43 11.41 2.78
CA ASN A 129 5.10 12.06 4.04
C ASN A 129 3.80 12.88 3.95
N THR A 130 3.56 13.61 2.85
CA THR A 130 2.30 14.38 2.71
C THR A 130 1.08 13.47 2.58
N ALA A 131 1.27 12.22 2.16
CA ALA A 131 0.25 11.18 2.11
C ALA A 131 -0.04 10.47 3.45
N VAL A 132 0.73 10.74 4.52
CA VAL A 132 0.46 10.16 5.87
C VAL A 132 -0.54 10.98 6.68
N ARG A 133 -1.07 12.07 6.11
CA ARG A 133 -1.98 12.97 6.80
C ARG A 133 -3.23 12.26 7.38
N PRO A 134 -3.78 12.75 8.50
CA PRO A 134 -5.10 12.32 8.95
C PRO A 134 -6.14 12.55 7.85
N VAL A 135 -7.03 11.57 7.67
CA VAL A 135 -8.12 11.65 6.70
C VAL A 135 -9.43 11.72 7.47
N LYS A 136 -10.22 12.76 7.20
CA LYS A 136 -11.54 12.93 7.79
C LYS A 136 -12.43 11.74 7.40
N LYS A 137 -13.19 11.24 8.37
CA LYS A 137 -14.24 10.24 8.11
C LYS A 137 -15.46 10.93 7.50
N MET A 138 -16.34 10.16 6.85
CA MET A 138 -17.53 10.69 6.19
C MET A 138 -18.41 11.57 7.10
N HIS A 139 -18.58 11.22 8.38
CA HIS A 139 -19.34 12.01 9.36
C HIS A 139 -18.62 13.29 9.84
N GLN A 140 -17.35 13.48 9.50
CA GLN A 140 -16.54 14.66 9.85
C GLN A 140 -16.44 15.65 8.68
N ILE A 141 -17.05 15.34 7.54
CA ILE A 141 -17.08 16.20 6.36
C ILE A 141 -18.08 17.32 6.63
N SER A 142 -17.60 18.56 6.65
CA SER A 142 -18.43 19.75 6.92
C SER A 142 -18.40 20.79 5.80
N SER A 143 -17.65 20.54 4.72
CA SER A 143 -17.47 21.48 3.61
C SER A 143 -17.28 20.77 2.26
N GLU A 144 -17.45 21.51 1.16
CA GLU A 144 -17.10 20.99 -0.18
C GLU A 144 -15.62 20.63 -0.28
N ALA A 145 -14.73 21.46 0.28
CA ALA A 145 -13.30 21.20 0.31
C ALA A 145 -12.97 19.87 1.00
N ASP A 146 -13.66 19.58 2.11
CA ASP A 146 -13.54 18.30 2.82
C ASP A 146 -14.06 17.14 1.98
N THR A 147 -15.16 17.35 1.23
CA THR A 147 -15.74 16.34 0.34
C THR A 147 -14.76 15.95 -0.76
N TYR A 148 -14.17 16.93 -1.44
CA TYR A 148 -13.19 16.68 -2.50
C TYR A 148 -11.91 16.02 -1.97
N THR A 149 -11.40 16.51 -0.84
CA THR A 149 -10.24 15.90 -0.17
C THR A 149 -10.52 14.47 0.27
N TYR A 150 -11.74 14.19 0.75
CA TYR A 150 -12.15 12.83 1.12
C TYR A 150 -12.18 11.91 -0.09
N ILE A 151 -12.76 12.33 -1.21
CA ILE A 151 -12.83 11.54 -2.44
C ILE A 151 -11.44 11.17 -2.94
N GLU A 152 -10.51 12.12 -2.99
CA GLU A 152 -9.12 11.86 -3.38
C GLU A 152 -8.45 10.83 -2.48
N ASN A 153 -8.59 11.00 -1.16
CA ASN A 153 -7.85 10.20 -0.19
C ASN A 153 -8.45 8.80 0.01
N ALA A 154 -9.78 8.67 -0.06
CA ALA A 154 -10.49 7.42 0.19
C ALA A 154 -10.65 6.55 -1.07
N LEU A 155 -10.16 7.03 -2.22
CA LEU A 155 -10.22 6.28 -3.46
C LEU A 155 -9.34 5.04 -3.40
N GLU A 156 -9.90 3.91 -3.81
CA GLU A 156 -9.20 2.65 -4.03
C GLU A 156 -9.25 2.28 -5.51
N LEU A 157 -8.16 1.79 -6.07
CA LEU A 157 -8.20 1.18 -7.41
C LEU A 157 -8.36 -0.32 -7.26
N PHE A 158 -9.63 -0.71 -7.17
CA PHE A 158 -10.07 -2.09 -7.20
C PHE A 158 -11.34 -2.21 -8.03
N ARG A 159 -11.17 -2.31 -9.34
CA ARG A 159 -12.28 -2.36 -10.30
C ARG A 159 -12.21 -3.65 -11.11
N LYS A 160 -13.28 -4.45 -11.07
CA LYS A 160 -13.47 -5.54 -12.03
C LYS A 160 -13.52 -4.96 -13.45
N PRO A 161 -13.04 -5.69 -14.47
CA PRO A 161 -13.19 -5.25 -15.85
C PRO A 161 -14.65 -4.93 -16.17
N LEU A 162 -14.91 -3.88 -16.95
CA LEU A 162 -16.29 -3.44 -17.25
C LEU A 162 -17.16 -4.56 -17.85
N TYR A 163 -16.57 -5.45 -18.65
CA TYR A 163 -17.29 -6.57 -19.23
C TYR A 163 -17.85 -7.52 -18.17
N SER A 164 -17.24 -7.63 -16.98
CA SER A 164 -17.73 -8.50 -15.90
C SER A 164 -19.08 -8.07 -15.36
N VAL A 165 -19.43 -6.78 -15.50
CA VAL A 165 -20.74 -6.25 -15.11
C VAL A 165 -21.83 -6.79 -16.04
N PHE A 166 -21.52 -6.92 -17.33
CA PHE A 166 -22.47 -7.37 -18.35
C PHE A 166 -22.52 -8.89 -18.50
N THR A 167 -21.38 -9.55 -18.35
CA THR A 167 -21.25 -11.02 -18.46
C THR A 167 -21.58 -11.76 -17.17
N GLN A 168 -21.56 -11.05 -16.03
CA GLN A 168 -21.63 -11.64 -14.69
C GLN A 168 -20.47 -12.63 -14.40
N ASP A 169 -19.40 -12.57 -15.19
CA ASP A 169 -18.22 -13.40 -14.97
C ASP A 169 -17.54 -13.00 -13.66
N GLU A 170 -17.22 -14.00 -12.83
CA GLU A 170 -16.39 -13.82 -11.65
C GLU A 170 -14.93 -13.65 -12.05
N VAL A 171 -14.56 -12.41 -12.37
CA VAL A 171 -13.19 -12.04 -12.72
C VAL A 171 -12.52 -11.34 -11.55
N GLU A 172 -11.34 -11.82 -11.18
CA GLU A 172 -10.51 -11.14 -10.18
C GLU A 172 -10.04 -9.78 -10.72
N PRO A 173 -10.18 -8.68 -9.96
CA PRO A 173 -9.79 -7.38 -10.47
C PRO A 173 -8.30 -7.29 -10.83
N PRO A 174 -7.99 -6.74 -12.02
CA PRO A 174 -6.64 -6.64 -12.53
C PRO A 174 -5.80 -5.57 -11.82
N LEU A 175 -6.39 -4.73 -10.96
CA LEU A 175 -5.69 -3.71 -10.20
C LEU A 175 -6.15 -3.75 -8.75
N GLN A 176 -5.20 -3.75 -7.82
CA GLN A 176 -5.43 -3.87 -6.39
C GLN A 176 -4.53 -2.85 -5.67
N VAL A 177 -4.96 -1.58 -5.68
CA VAL A 177 -4.22 -0.47 -5.06
C VAL A 177 -5.05 0.09 -3.92
N ALA A 178 -4.49 0.07 -2.72
CA ALA A 178 -5.13 0.62 -1.52
C ALA A 178 -5.30 2.13 -1.63
N ASP A 179 -6.16 2.66 -0.77
CA ASP A 179 -6.35 4.08 -0.56
C ASP A 179 -5.09 4.76 0.02
N GLU A 180 -5.05 6.09 -0.08
CA GLU A 180 -3.93 6.90 0.40
C GLU A 180 -3.61 6.65 1.90
N PRO A 181 -4.60 6.55 2.82
CA PRO A 181 -4.39 6.19 4.22
C PRO A 181 -3.55 4.95 4.51
N VAL A 182 -3.51 3.98 3.59
CA VAL A 182 -2.71 2.76 3.74
C VAL A 182 -1.43 2.87 2.92
N LEU A 183 -1.55 3.36 1.68
CA LEU A 183 -0.45 3.32 0.74
C LEU A 183 0.58 4.43 0.95
N GLY A 184 0.16 5.59 1.46
CA GLY A 184 1.04 6.65 1.91
C GLY A 184 2.00 6.17 3.00
N PRO A 185 1.49 5.65 4.15
CA PRO A 185 2.33 5.06 5.19
C PRO A 185 3.16 3.87 4.73
N THR A 186 2.67 3.07 3.76
CA THR A 186 3.44 1.95 3.20
C THR A 186 4.66 2.49 2.47
N ALA A 187 4.48 3.40 1.51
CA ALA A 187 5.57 4.03 0.77
C ALA A 187 6.55 4.76 1.71
N HIS A 188 6.02 5.51 2.69
CA HIS A 188 6.84 6.27 3.63
C HIS A 188 7.71 5.35 4.50
N THR A 189 7.13 4.31 5.10
CA THR A 189 7.87 3.31 5.89
C THR A 189 8.98 2.67 5.07
N ARG A 190 8.70 2.29 3.82
CA ARG A 190 9.69 1.64 2.95
C ARG A 190 10.85 2.58 2.58
N LEU A 191 10.58 3.87 2.37
CA LEU A 191 11.64 4.86 2.17
C LEU A 191 12.48 5.10 3.43
N LEU A 192 11.84 5.18 4.60
CA LEU A 192 12.56 5.25 5.88
C LEU A 192 13.44 4.01 6.11
N THR A 193 12.94 2.83 5.71
CA THR A 193 13.70 1.57 5.75
C THR A 193 14.94 1.65 4.88
N LEU A 194 14.82 2.07 3.61
CA LEU A 194 15.97 2.25 2.72
C LEU A 194 16.98 3.28 3.27
N LEU A 195 16.49 4.38 3.85
CA LEU A 195 17.36 5.37 4.48
C LEU A 195 18.10 4.80 5.69
N ALA A 196 17.45 3.94 6.48
CA ALA A 196 18.07 3.26 7.61
C ALA A 196 19.13 2.25 7.16
N GLU A 197 18.80 1.38 6.20
CA GLU A 197 19.72 0.39 5.60
C GLU A 197 20.97 1.04 4.98
N ARG A 198 20.82 2.25 4.42
CA ARG A 198 21.94 3.05 3.87
C ARG A 198 22.69 3.88 4.90
N ASN A 199 22.36 3.75 6.19
CA ASN A 199 22.88 4.59 7.27
C ASN A 199 22.71 6.10 6.99
N ALA A 200 21.68 6.48 6.23
CA ALA A 200 21.39 7.85 5.81
C ALA A 200 20.37 8.52 6.74
N LEU A 201 19.46 7.74 7.35
CA LEU A 201 18.38 8.27 8.19
C LEU A 201 18.90 9.19 9.31
N GLN A 202 19.89 8.73 10.08
CA GLN A 202 20.48 9.52 11.17
C GLN A 202 21.31 10.71 10.66
N LYS A 203 21.89 10.62 9.45
CA LYS A 203 22.70 11.68 8.85
C LYS A 203 21.86 12.91 8.48
N ILE A 204 20.57 12.75 8.18
CA ILE A 204 19.67 13.84 7.80
C ILE A 204 19.62 14.94 8.87
N SER A 205 19.60 14.56 10.16
CA SER A 205 19.65 15.50 11.29
C SER A 205 20.90 16.40 11.27
N LYS A 206 22.02 15.87 10.76
CA LYS A 206 23.34 16.52 10.72
C LYS A 206 23.60 17.30 9.43
N LEU A 207 22.71 17.21 8.44
CA LEU A 207 22.86 17.96 7.19
C LEU A 207 22.86 19.48 7.47
N ALA A 208 23.78 20.19 6.83
CA ALA A 208 23.84 21.65 6.84
C ALA A 208 23.06 22.27 5.66
N LYS A 209 22.92 21.52 4.56
CA LYS A 209 22.19 21.92 3.35
C LYS A 209 21.52 20.70 2.71
N LEU A 210 20.49 20.94 1.91
CA LEU A 210 19.87 19.88 1.13
C LEU A 210 20.83 19.34 0.05
N PRO A 211 20.84 18.02 -0.19
CA PRO A 211 21.52 17.44 -1.34
C PRO A 211 21.01 18.05 -2.66
N LYS A 212 21.86 18.01 -3.69
CA LYS A 212 21.43 18.41 -5.04
C LYS A 212 20.29 17.50 -5.51
N GLY A 213 19.32 18.06 -6.23
CA GLY A 213 18.21 17.32 -6.83
C GLY A 213 16.97 17.18 -5.95
N VAL A 214 17.01 17.62 -4.69
CA VAL A 214 15.81 17.69 -3.83
C VAL A 214 14.84 18.74 -4.37
N SER A 215 13.54 18.42 -4.41
CA SER A 215 12.48 19.39 -4.77
C SER A 215 12.60 20.69 -3.96
N SER A 216 12.43 21.83 -4.63
CA SER A 216 12.48 23.18 -4.05
C SER A 216 11.37 23.47 -3.04
N ARG A 217 10.32 22.63 -3.00
CA ARG A 217 9.17 22.83 -2.11
C ARG A 217 9.38 22.32 -0.69
N ALA A 218 10.49 21.65 -0.39
CA ALA A 218 10.78 21.12 0.93
C ALA A 218 12.00 21.82 1.50
N THR A 219 11.94 22.16 2.79
CA THR A 219 13.09 22.74 3.48
C THR A 219 13.89 21.66 4.19
N LEU A 220 15.16 21.95 4.49
CA LEU A 220 15.97 21.09 5.36
C LEU A 220 15.29 20.87 6.73
N ALA A 221 14.60 21.89 7.25
CA ALA A 221 13.86 21.78 8.51
C ALA A 221 12.73 20.75 8.42
N ASP A 222 12.02 20.66 7.29
CA ASP A 222 10.98 19.66 7.09
C ASP A 222 11.53 18.24 7.16
N PHE A 223 12.68 17.99 6.51
CA PHE A 223 13.34 16.68 6.54
C PHE A 223 13.84 16.34 7.93
N LYS A 224 14.51 17.29 8.60
CA LYS A 224 14.97 17.08 9.98
C LYS A 224 13.81 16.75 10.92
N ARG A 225 12.66 17.40 10.75
CA ARG A 225 11.45 17.13 11.55
C ARG A 225 10.87 15.75 11.24
N MET A 226 10.65 15.40 9.98
CA MET A 226 10.02 14.12 9.63
C MET A 226 10.91 12.90 9.92
N THR A 227 12.24 13.07 9.94
CA THR A 227 13.19 12.01 10.29
C THR A 227 13.75 12.14 11.70
N SER A 228 13.24 13.06 12.53
CA SER A 228 13.62 13.11 13.94
C SER A 228 13.05 11.89 14.67
N PRO A 229 13.61 11.49 15.82
CA PRO A 229 13.02 10.42 16.63
C PRO A 229 11.53 10.65 16.92
N GLU A 230 11.15 11.88 17.27
CA GLU A 230 9.78 12.27 17.59
C GLU A 230 8.88 12.22 16.34
N GLY A 231 9.36 12.72 15.19
CA GLY A 231 8.64 12.68 13.93
C GLY A 231 8.36 11.24 13.48
N VAL A 232 9.37 10.37 13.56
CA VAL A 232 9.23 8.95 13.25
C VAL A 232 8.28 8.27 14.23
N GLN A 233 8.35 8.53 15.54
CA GLN A 233 7.42 7.95 16.51
C GLN A 233 5.96 8.38 16.27
N GLN A 234 5.72 9.65 15.94
CA GLN A 234 4.39 10.15 15.59
C GLN A 234 3.85 9.47 14.31
N PHE A 235 4.72 9.34 13.31
CA PHE A 235 4.41 8.61 12.08
C PHE A 235 4.03 7.15 12.36
N LEU A 236 4.87 6.41 13.10
CA LEU A 236 4.64 4.99 13.41
C LEU A 236 3.34 4.78 14.19
N THR A 237 3.03 5.67 15.13
CA THR A 237 1.74 5.64 15.86
C THR A 237 0.55 5.78 14.92
N THR A 238 0.68 6.58 13.87
CA THR A 238 -0.37 6.74 12.85
C THR A 238 -0.44 5.49 11.98
N ALA A 239 0.70 4.99 11.50
CA ALA A 239 0.79 3.83 10.61
C ALA A 239 0.23 2.55 11.26
N THR A 240 0.55 2.28 12.53
CA THR A 240 0.01 1.12 13.27
C THR A 240 -1.50 1.17 13.39
N LYS A 241 -2.07 2.35 13.70
CA LYS A 241 -3.53 2.56 13.70
C LYS A 241 -4.15 2.30 12.33
N ARG A 242 -3.45 2.63 11.23
CA ARG A 242 -3.92 2.38 9.86
C ARG A 242 -3.93 0.89 9.52
N VAL A 243 -2.94 0.11 9.96
CA VAL A 243 -2.96 -1.36 9.84
C VAL A 243 -4.22 -1.93 10.47
N THR A 244 -4.46 -1.63 11.74
CA THR A 244 -5.63 -2.15 12.46
C THR A 244 -6.93 -1.67 11.83
N ALA A 245 -7.05 -0.37 11.51
CA ALA A 245 -8.25 0.16 10.85
C ALA A 245 -8.52 -0.52 9.50
N ARG A 246 -7.47 -0.83 8.73
CA ARG A 246 -7.59 -1.52 7.44
C ARG A 246 -8.03 -2.98 7.61
N ARG A 247 -7.52 -3.68 8.62
CA ARG A 247 -8.00 -5.03 8.98
C ARG A 247 -9.46 -5.01 9.40
N GLU A 248 -9.88 -4.04 10.22
CA GLU A 248 -11.28 -3.88 10.63
C GLU A 248 -12.20 -3.56 9.45
N GLU A 249 -11.74 -2.77 8.47
CA GLU A 249 -12.47 -2.58 7.21
C GLU A 249 -12.64 -3.90 6.44
N GLY A 250 -11.65 -4.78 6.45
CA GLY A 250 -11.78 -6.13 5.92
C GLY A 250 -12.87 -6.93 6.62
N HIS A 251 -12.93 -6.89 7.96
CA HIS A 251 -13.99 -7.55 8.73
C HIS A 251 -15.37 -6.98 8.39
N LYS A 252 -15.47 -5.65 8.29
CA LYS A 252 -16.70 -4.95 7.93
C LYS A 252 -17.21 -5.39 6.56
N ARG A 253 -16.33 -5.38 5.55
CA ARG A 253 -16.69 -5.77 4.18
C ARG A 253 -17.11 -7.22 4.06
N PHE A 254 -16.44 -8.11 4.78
CA PHE A 254 -16.81 -9.51 4.80
C PHE A 254 -18.15 -9.76 5.51
N ARG A 255 -18.33 -9.23 6.72
CA ARG A 255 -19.48 -9.58 7.58
C ARG A 255 -20.74 -8.77 7.30
N GLU A 256 -20.60 -7.50 6.93
CA GLU A 256 -21.73 -6.58 6.78
C GLU A 256 -22.15 -6.39 5.31
N LYS A 257 -21.19 -6.49 4.38
CA LYS A 257 -21.42 -6.20 2.95
C LYS A 257 -21.29 -7.40 2.02
N GLU A 258 -20.80 -8.53 2.54
CA GLU A 258 -20.53 -9.75 1.77
C GLU A 258 -19.56 -9.54 0.58
N GLU A 259 -18.72 -8.50 0.66
CA GLU A 259 -17.75 -8.13 -0.38
C GLU A 259 -16.42 -8.88 -0.19
N MET A 260 -16.42 -10.21 -0.41
CA MET A 260 -15.26 -11.09 -0.14
C MET A 260 -13.97 -10.63 -0.85
N ASP A 261 -14.09 -10.24 -2.12
CA ASP A 261 -13.00 -9.70 -2.94
C ASP A 261 -12.34 -8.46 -2.31
N TYR A 262 -13.15 -7.50 -1.86
CA TYR A 262 -12.66 -6.28 -1.23
C TYR A 262 -12.10 -6.57 0.17
N ALA A 263 -12.71 -7.49 0.92
CA ALA A 263 -12.20 -7.92 2.21
C ALA A 263 -10.81 -8.57 2.08
N CYS A 264 -10.62 -9.43 1.08
CA CYS A 264 -9.31 -10.05 0.78
C CYS A 264 -8.22 -8.98 0.61
N ILE A 265 -8.52 -7.91 -0.13
CA ILE A 265 -7.56 -6.83 -0.37
C ILE A 265 -7.33 -5.95 0.83
N ALA A 266 -8.37 -5.68 1.62
CA ALA A 266 -8.21 -4.95 2.86
C ALA A 266 -7.20 -5.68 3.76
N TYR A 267 -7.35 -7.00 3.94
CA TYR A 267 -6.38 -7.79 4.69
C TYR A 267 -5.00 -7.83 4.03
N PHE A 268 -4.92 -8.03 2.70
CA PHE A 268 -3.66 -8.07 1.96
C PHE A 268 -2.84 -6.78 2.14
N THR A 269 -3.50 -5.63 1.97
CA THR A 269 -2.86 -4.31 2.06
C THR A 269 -2.55 -3.91 3.50
N ALA A 270 -3.32 -4.39 4.48
CA ALA A 270 -2.95 -4.30 5.90
C ALA A 270 -1.69 -5.12 6.21
N ALA A 271 -1.59 -6.35 5.68
CA ALA A 271 -0.40 -7.21 5.84
C ALA A 271 0.84 -6.56 5.22
N GLU A 272 0.72 -5.96 4.03
CA GLU A 272 1.80 -5.23 3.36
C GLU A 272 2.34 -4.08 4.23
N LEU A 273 1.46 -3.21 4.75
CA LEU A 273 1.87 -2.12 5.63
C LEU A 273 2.51 -2.64 6.93
N ALA A 274 1.93 -3.67 7.55
CA ALA A 274 2.49 -4.27 8.76
C ALA A 274 3.88 -4.87 8.50
N ALA A 275 4.07 -5.55 7.37
CA ALA A 275 5.37 -6.09 6.96
C ALA A 275 6.39 -4.98 6.70
N ALA A 276 5.98 -3.86 6.10
CA ALA A 276 6.85 -2.69 5.94
C ALA A 276 7.32 -2.14 7.31
N LEU A 277 6.43 -2.04 8.30
CA LEU A 277 6.77 -1.59 9.65
C LEU A 277 7.76 -2.54 10.34
N VAL A 278 7.55 -3.85 10.21
CA VAL A 278 8.48 -4.87 10.74
C VAL A 278 9.85 -4.79 10.05
N ALA A 279 9.89 -4.53 8.75
CA ALA A 279 11.14 -4.33 8.02
C ALA A 279 11.89 -3.08 8.50
N PHE A 280 11.18 -1.98 8.76
CA PHE A 280 11.77 -0.76 9.32
C PHE A 280 12.37 -0.98 10.72
N ASP A 281 11.69 -1.71 11.59
CA ASP A 281 12.22 -2.09 12.91
C ASP A 281 13.51 -2.90 12.81
N ARG A 282 13.59 -3.83 11.84
CA ARG A 282 14.82 -4.59 11.56
C ARG A 282 15.93 -3.68 11.04
N ALA A 283 15.64 -2.79 10.09
CA ALA A 283 16.61 -1.86 9.52
C ALA A 283 17.13 -0.81 10.52
N THR A 284 16.45 -0.64 11.66
CA THR A 284 16.84 0.27 12.75
C THR A 284 17.31 -0.48 13.99
N ASP A 285 17.64 -1.77 13.86
CA ASP A 285 18.13 -2.62 14.95
C ASP A 285 17.23 -2.61 16.20
N GLY A 286 15.91 -2.49 16.00
CA GLY A 286 14.94 -2.52 17.10
C GLY A 286 14.70 -1.18 17.79
N LEU A 287 15.27 -0.07 17.30
CA LEU A 287 15.14 1.26 17.93
C LEU A 287 13.68 1.68 18.14
N TYR A 288 12.77 1.26 17.26
CA TYR A 288 11.36 1.61 17.27
C TYR A 288 10.43 0.43 17.63
N ARG A 289 10.97 -0.65 18.20
CA ARG A 289 10.23 -1.90 18.47
C ARG A 289 8.96 -1.66 19.29
N ASN A 290 9.02 -0.80 20.29
CA ASN A 290 7.89 -0.48 21.15
C ASN A 290 6.79 0.30 20.39
N ASN A 291 7.16 1.13 19.41
CA ASN A 291 6.20 1.92 18.63
C ASN A 291 5.42 1.06 17.62
N ILE A 292 5.95 -0.10 17.24
CA ILE A 292 5.33 -1.03 16.31
C ILE A 292 4.91 -2.35 16.98
N ALA A 293 4.80 -2.35 18.31
CA ALA A 293 4.39 -3.53 19.07
C ALA A 293 3.06 -4.11 18.54
N GLY A 294 3.03 -5.41 18.29
CA GLY A 294 1.87 -6.11 17.73
C GLY A 294 1.84 -6.16 16.20
N MET A 295 2.71 -5.44 15.49
CA MET A 295 2.71 -5.46 14.01
C MET A 295 3.10 -6.82 13.44
N ARG A 296 3.94 -7.61 14.13
CA ARG A 296 4.26 -8.97 13.67
C ARG A 296 3.05 -9.89 13.77
N ARG A 297 2.27 -9.75 14.85
CA ARG A 297 0.99 -10.42 15.02
C ARG A 297 -0.01 -9.99 13.94
N GLU A 298 -0.08 -8.70 13.62
CA GLU A 298 -0.97 -8.19 12.58
C GLU A 298 -0.63 -8.76 11.19
N VAL A 299 0.66 -8.99 10.85
CA VAL A 299 1.04 -9.71 9.63
C VAL A 299 0.40 -11.10 9.59
N VAL A 300 0.54 -11.89 10.67
CA VAL A 300 -0.04 -13.25 10.75
C VAL A 300 -1.55 -13.21 10.58
N LEU A 301 -2.25 -12.35 11.33
CA LEU A 301 -3.70 -12.23 11.31
C LEU A 301 -4.23 -11.81 9.93
N CYS A 302 -3.62 -10.80 9.33
CA CYS A 302 -4.03 -10.28 8.04
C CYS A 302 -3.79 -11.29 6.92
N LEU A 303 -2.63 -11.96 6.88
CA LEU A 303 -2.36 -13.01 5.89
C LEU A 303 -3.33 -14.18 6.02
N GLY A 304 -3.60 -14.65 7.24
CA GLY A 304 -4.54 -15.75 7.47
C GLY A 304 -5.98 -15.40 7.08
N ASN A 305 -6.43 -14.17 7.36
CA ASN A 305 -7.76 -13.72 6.96
C ASN A 305 -7.87 -13.53 5.44
N ALA A 306 -6.83 -12.96 4.80
CA ALA A 306 -6.76 -12.89 3.34
C ALA A 306 -6.82 -14.27 2.69
N ALA A 307 -6.12 -15.26 3.28
CA ALA A 307 -6.16 -16.65 2.83
C ALA A 307 -7.56 -17.28 2.92
N GLU A 308 -8.32 -16.99 4.00
CA GLU A 308 -9.71 -17.44 4.10
C GLU A 308 -10.58 -16.86 2.98
N MET A 309 -10.46 -15.55 2.72
CA MET A 309 -11.23 -14.92 1.65
C MET A 309 -10.85 -15.54 0.29
N ALA A 310 -9.56 -15.76 0.03
CA ALA A 310 -9.10 -16.41 -1.18
C ALA A 310 -9.62 -17.86 -1.31
N LEU A 311 -9.74 -18.63 -0.22
CA LEU A 311 -10.35 -19.97 -0.23
C LEU A 311 -11.83 -19.90 -0.61
N LEU A 312 -12.58 -18.95 -0.03
CA LEU A 312 -14.01 -18.78 -0.35
C LEU A 312 -14.22 -18.37 -1.82
N LEU A 313 -13.30 -17.57 -2.36
CA LEU A 313 -13.25 -17.18 -3.76
C LEU A 313 -12.63 -18.25 -4.68
N LYS A 314 -12.30 -19.44 -4.17
CA LYS A 314 -11.66 -20.55 -4.91
C LYS A 314 -10.32 -20.17 -5.57
N GLN A 315 -9.65 -19.13 -5.09
CA GLN A 315 -8.31 -18.71 -5.52
C GLN A 315 -7.24 -19.52 -4.78
N PHE A 316 -7.21 -20.84 -5.02
CA PHE A 316 -6.44 -21.76 -4.17
C PHE A 316 -4.92 -21.51 -4.18
N GLN A 317 -4.34 -21.07 -5.30
CA GLN A 317 -2.91 -20.70 -5.34
C GLN A 317 -2.60 -19.51 -4.41
N ARG A 318 -3.45 -18.48 -4.45
CA ARG A 318 -3.33 -17.30 -3.59
C ARG A 318 -3.57 -17.65 -2.13
N ALA A 319 -4.58 -18.47 -1.87
CA ALA A 319 -4.87 -18.99 -0.54
C ALA A 319 -3.68 -19.76 0.05
N LEU A 320 -3.04 -20.62 -0.75
CA LEU A 320 -1.88 -21.40 -0.33
C LEU A 320 -0.72 -20.46 0.05
N TYR A 321 -0.36 -19.52 -0.83
CA TYR A 321 0.71 -18.54 -0.54
C TYR A 321 0.46 -17.78 0.76
N LEU A 322 -0.74 -17.21 0.92
CA LEU A 322 -1.09 -16.38 2.07
C LEU A 322 -1.15 -17.22 3.36
N ALA A 323 -1.70 -18.42 3.31
CA ALA A 323 -1.79 -19.30 4.47
C ALA A 323 -0.41 -19.79 4.91
N THR A 324 0.45 -20.22 3.98
CA THR A 324 1.83 -20.61 4.29
C THR A 324 2.60 -19.43 4.88
N GLY A 325 2.52 -18.25 4.26
CA GLY A 325 3.19 -17.04 4.79
C GLY A 325 2.70 -16.67 6.19
N SER A 326 1.43 -16.91 6.49
CA SER A 326 0.87 -16.73 7.83
C SER A 326 1.43 -17.73 8.85
N VAL A 327 1.58 -19.01 8.47
CA VAL A 327 2.17 -20.06 9.32
C VAL A 327 3.65 -19.75 9.60
N GLU A 328 4.46 -19.51 8.57
CA GLU A 328 5.89 -19.18 8.73
C GLU A 328 6.11 -17.91 9.55
N ALA A 329 5.26 -16.90 9.37
CA ALA A 329 5.30 -15.70 10.18
C ALA A 329 4.98 -16.00 11.65
N ALA A 330 4.01 -16.88 11.93
CA ALA A 330 3.60 -17.26 13.28
C ALA A 330 4.68 -18.06 14.04
N GLU A 331 5.42 -18.93 13.35
CA GLU A 331 6.51 -19.74 13.93
C GLU A 331 7.65 -18.89 14.53
N ARG A 332 7.79 -17.65 14.06
CA ARG A 332 8.80 -16.70 14.53
C ARG A 332 8.34 -15.88 15.75
N LEU A 333 7.12 -16.09 16.22
CA LEU A 333 6.51 -15.30 17.31
C LEU A 333 6.44 -16.08 18.61
N PRO A 334 6.51 -15.39 19.76
CA PRO A 334 6.33 -16.02 21.06
C PRO A 334 4.90 -16.59 21.21
N SER A 335 4.79 -17.75 21.84
CA SER A 335 3.49 -18.42 22.04
C SER A 335 2.63 -17.80 23.15
N SER A 336 3.19 -16.95 24.02
CA SER A 336 2.43 -16.24 25.07
C SER A 336 3.16 -15.00 25.59
N GLY A 337 2.41 -14.10 26.23
CA GLY A 337 2.98 -13.08 27.14
C GLY A 337 3.52 -11.80 26.49
N GLY A 338 3.14 -11.45 25.27
CA GLY A 338 3.61 -10.22 24.63
C GLY A 338 2.68 -9.66 23.55
N PRO A 339 2.88 -8.40 23.10
CA PRO A 339 2.03 -7.78 22.09
C PRO A 339 2.08 -8.49 20.72
N ASP A 340 3.21 -9.13 20.42
CA ASP A 340 3.42 -9.95 19.21
C ASP A 340 3.00 -11.42 19.41
N SER A 341 2.48 -11.84 20.57
CA SER A 341 2.15 -13.25 20.79
C SER A 341 0.99 -13.72 19.92
N ILE A 342 1.05 -14.97 19.47
CA ILE A 342 0.01 -15.59 18.66
C ILE A 342 -0.55 -16.83 19.36
N ASP A 343 -1.88 -16.90 19.46
CA ASP A 343 -2.56 -18.05 20.06
C ASP A 343 -2.37 -19.27 19.16
N LYS A 344 -2.13 -20.43 19.78
CA LYS A 344 -1.94 -21.70 19.06
C LYS A 344 -3.10 -22.02 18.12
N SER A 345 -4.33 -21.67 18.51
CA SER A 345 -5.54 -21.87 17.71
C SER A 345 -5.51 -21.12 16.37
N ILE A 346 -4.81 -19.98 16.29
CA ILE A 346 -4.64 -19.22 15.05
C ILE A 346 -3.68 -19.97 14.12
N THR A 347 -2.56 -20.46 14.66
CA THR A 347 -1.59 -21.26 13.90
C THR A 347 -2.25 -22.53 13.34
N GLU A 348 -2.99 -23.26 14.18
CA GLU A 348 -3.74 -24.46 13.76
C GLU A 348 -4.80 -24.13 12.70
N LYS A 349 -5.48 -22.97 12.81
CA LYS A 349 -6.43 -22.51 11.79
C LYS A 349 -5.74 -22.24 10.45
N ASN A 350 -4.55 -21.62 10.48
CA ASN A 350 -3.78 -21.32 9.27
C ASN A 350 -3.21 -22.59 8.61
N GLN A 351 -2.78 -23.58 9.40
CA GLN A 351 -2.38 -24.90 8.89
C GLN A 351 -3.54 -25.58 8.15
N ARG A 352 -4.75 -25.59 8.73
CA ARG A 352 -5.95 -26.11 8.04
C ARG A 352 -6.25 -25.36 6.74
N ARG A 353 -5.96 -24.06 6.66
CA ARG A 353 -6.12 -23.27 5.41
C ARG A 353 -5.11 -23.70 4.35
N VAL A 354 -3.86 -23.99 4.73
CA VAL A 354 -2.84 -24.57 3.83
C VAL A 354 -3.34 -25.90 3.26
N GLU A 355 -3.84 -26.81 4.11
CA GLU A 355 -4.38 -28.10 3.69
C GLU A 355 -5.56 -27.95 2.73
N ARG A 356 -6.55 -27.10 3.07
CA ARG A 356 -7.69 -26.81 2.20
C ARG A 356 -7.27 -26.25 0.85
N ALA A 357 -6.26 -25.38 0.82
CA ALA A 357 -5.74 -24.83 -0.44
C ALA A 357 -5.05 -25.91 -1.29
N ARG A 358 -4.25 -26.79 -0.66
CA ARG A 358 -3.62 -27.94 -1.34
C ARG A 358 -4.66 -28.91 -1.91
N VAL A 359 -5.71 -29.21 -1.15
CA VAL A 359 -6.84 -30.02 -1.62
C VAL A 359 -7.53 -29.35 -2.82
N GLY A 360 -7.81 -28.05 -2.75
CA GLY A 360 -8.41 -27.30 -3.86
C GLY A 360 -7.54 -27.24 -5.13
N LEU A 361 -6.22 -27.40 -4.99
CA LEU A 361 -5.27 -27.51 -6.10
C LEU A 361 -5.08 -28.96 -6.60
N GLY A 362 -5.70 -29.95 -5.97
CA GLY A 362 -5.48 -31.36 -6.27
C GLY A 362 -4.11 -31.90 -5.82
N LEU A 363 -3.42 -31.18 -4.93
CA LEU A 363 -2.12 -31.58 -4.37
C LEU A 363 -2.26 -32.56 -3.19
N LEU A 364 -3.46 -32.65 -2.61
CA LEU A 364 -3.83 -33.60 -1.57
C LEU A 364 -5.17 -34.25 -1.89
N PRO A 365 -5.40 -35.52 -1.48
CA PRO A 365 -6.70 -36.15 -1.63
C PRO A 365 -7.77 -35.39 -0.82
N MET A 366 -9.01 -35.38 -1.33
CA MET A 366 -10.14 -34.89 -0.56
C MET A 366 -10.28 -35.73 0.72
N PRO A 367 -10.44 -35.12 1.90
CA PRO A 367 -10.72 -35.88 3.12
C PRO A 367 -12.03 -36.64 2.93
N SER A 368 -11.98 -37.96 3.16
CA SER A 368 -13.07 -38.92 3.04
C SER A 368 -14.20 -38.69 4.02
#